data_AF-A0A3D3DHE6-F1
#
_entry.id   AF-A0A3D3DHE6-F1
#
_cell.length_a   1.000
_cell.length_b   1.000
_cell.length_c   1.000
_cell.angle_alpha   90.00
_cell.angle_beta   90.00
_cell.angle_gamma   90.00
#
_symmetry.space_group_name_H-M   'P 1'
#
loop_
_entity.id
_entity.type
_entity.pdbx_description
1 polymer ?
#
loop_
_entity_poly.entity_id
_entity_poly.type
_entity_poly.pdbx_seq_one_letter_code
_entity_poly.pdbx_strand_id
1 'polypeptide(L)'
;MTFDDSPEMARATAAQQLLFPANPRAVSDQVGLNWWTALKLYEDGWLSFSPADTPRLDEAQEAELRFLGSLITAGCDRGMLMTLLEQLSKPYAYDLRRLYYDWAERYWRLLPDPLAHPEATFADWLHSLVKQRDVDSLTGILELVQDALSRVRVETAQGELDRPG
;
A
#
# COMPACT_ATOMS: atom_id res chain seq x y z
N MET A 1 4.87 -14.37 -18.25
CA MET A 1 5.50 -13.17 -17.65
C MET A 1 5.23 -13.31 -16.16
N THR A 2 6.23 -13.75 -15.38
CA THR A 2 6.07 -13.94 -13.94
C THR A 2 6.07 -12.56 -13.30
N PHE A 3 4.89 -12.08 -12.91
CA PHE A 3 4.79 -10.93 -12.04
C PHE A 3 5.51 -11.30 -10.74
N ASP A 4 6.53 -10.53 -10.39
CA ASP A 4 7.25 -10.69 -9.14
C ASP A 4 6.35 -10.14 -8.02
N ASP A 5 5.32 -10.91 -7.67
CA ASP A 5 4.32 -10.58 -6.62
C ASP A 5 4.89 -10.82 -5.21
N SER A 6 6.20 -10.65 -5.04
CA SER A 6 6.87 -10.91 -3.78
C SER A 6 6.51 -9.85 -2.74
N PRO A 7 6.02 -10.24 -1.54
CA PRO A 7 5.70 -9.30 -0.47
C PRO A 7 6.94 -8.51 0.02
N GLU A 8 8.15 -9.00 -0.28
CA GLU A 8 9.40 -8.28 0.00
C GLU A 8 9.47 -6.91 -0.71
N MET A 9 8.77 -6.71 -1.82
CA MET A 9 8.71 -5.41 -2.50
C MET A 9 7.91 -4.34 -1.71
N ALA A 10 7.10 -4.76 -0.73
CA ALA A 10 6.38 -3.86 0.17
C ALA A 10 7.17 -3.53 1.45
N ARG A 11 8.40 -4.03 1.58
CA ARG A 11 9.23 -3.80 2.76
C ARG A 11 9.75 -2.36 2.78
N ALA A 12 9.56 -1.68 3.90
CA ALA A 12 10.17 -0.37 4.14
C ALA A 12 11.69 -0.54 4.22
N THR A 13 12.43 0.26 3.46
CA THR A 13 13.88 0.24 3.47
C THR A 13 14.36 1.33 4.43
N ALA A 14 15.28 1.05 5.34
CA ALA A 14 15.82 2.05 6.28
C ALA A 14 16.66 3.18 5.62
N ALA A 15 16.59 3.35 4.29
CA ALA A 15 17.49 4.15 3.49
C ALA A 15 17.16 5.66 3.51
N GLN A 16 15.90 6.04 3.73
CA GLN A 16 15.52 7.45 3.90
C GLN A 16 15.20 7.70 5.37
N GLN A 17 16.12 8.39 6.07
CA GLN A 17 15.83 8.88 7.41
C GLN A 17 14.61 9.82 7.33
N LEU A 18 13.55 9.48 8.08
CA LEU A 18 12.35 10.31 8.20
C LEU A 18 12.75 11.74 8.54
N LEU A 19 12.18 12.72 7.81
CA LEU A 19 12.41 14.15 8.08
C LEU A 19 12.08 14.51 9.54
N PHE A 20 11.15 13.77 10.15
CA PHE A 20 10.79 13.86 11.56
C PHE A 20 10.63 12.44 12.15
N PRO A 21 11.68 11.88 12.77
CA PRO A 21 11.62 10.54 13.36
C PRO A 21 10.55 10.48 14.43
N ALA A 22 9.60 9.55 14.29
CA ALA A 22 8.52 9.40 15.25
C ALA A 22 9.01 8.74 16.56
N ASN A 23 8.36 9.09 17.67
CA ASN A 23 8.55 8.39 18.93
C ASN A 23 7.69 7.10 18.92
N PRO A 24 8.21 5.95 19.39
CA PRO A 24 7.44 4.70 19.45
C PRO A 24 6.10 4.81 20.17
N ARG A 25 6.02 5.62 21.23
CA ARG A 25 4.76 5.89 21.93
C ARG A 25 3.75 6.61 21.03
N ALA A 26 4.20 7.63 20.31
CA ALA A 26 3.34 8.37 19.39
C ALA A 26 2.80 7.47 18.26
N VAL A 27 3.65 6.57 17.72
CA VAL A 27 3.21 5.59 16.70
C VAL A 27 2.21 4.60 17.30
N SER A 28 2.48 4.08 18.50
CA SER A 28 1.58 3.16 19.21
C SER A 28 0.20 3.79 19.42
N ASP A 29 0.16 5.04 19.88
CA ASP A 29 -1.08 5.79 20.09
C ASP A 29 -1.86 5.97 18.77
N GLN A 30 -1.18 6.27 17.66
CA GLN A 30 -1.81 6.44 16.35
C GLN A 30 -2.45 5.16 15.81
N VAL A 31 -1.85 4.00 16.06
CA VAL A 31 -2.41 2.71 15.62
C VAL A 31 -3.42 2.14 16.63
N GLY A 32 -3.61 2.80 17.78
CA GLY A 32 -4.48 2.35 18.86
C GLY A 32 -3.88 1.23 19.72
N LEU A 33 -2.57 1.01 19.64
CA LEU A 33 -1.86 0.00 20.40
C LEU A 33 -1.47 0.56 21.77
N ASN A 34 -1.89 -0.11 22.85
CA ASN A 34 -1.44 0.25 24.20
C ASN A 34 0.09 0.12 24.31
N TRP A 35 0.73 1.12 24.93
CA TRP A 35 2.16 1.13 25.22
C TRP A 35 2.68 -0.15 25.89
N TRP A 36 1.94 -0.71 26.85
CA TRP A 36 2.34 -1.98 27.49
C TRP A 36 2.36 -3.14 26.48
N THR A 37 1.41 -3.18 25.55
CA THR A 37 1.37 -4.20 24.48
C THR A 37 2.55 -4.04 23.54
N ALA A 38 2.96 -2.81 23.21
CA ALA A 38 4.16 -2.56 22.40
C ALA A 38 5.43 -3.11 23.06
N LEU A 39 5.59 -2.91 24.38
CA LEU A 39 6.71 -3.50 25.13
C LEU A 39 6.65 -5.03 25.14
N LYS A 40 5.46 -5.58 25.39
CA LYS A 40 5.25 -7.03 25.39
C LYS A 40 5.54 -7.68 24.04
N LEU A 41 5.24 -7.01 22.92
CA LEU A 41 5.59 -7.49 21.58
C LEU A 41 7.11 -7.64 21.41
N TYR A 42 7.91 -6.77 22.01
CA TYR A 42 9.36 -6.93 22.03
C TYR A 42 9.80 -8.06 22.96
N GLU A 43 9.24 -8.15 24.17
CA GLU A 43 9.54 -9.22 25.13
C GLU A 43 9.22 -10.63 24.57
N ASP A 44 8.09 -10.76 23.86
CA ASP A 44 7.67 -11.99 23.17
C ASP A 44 8.47 -12.24 21.87
N GLY A 45 9.39 -11.34 21.50
CA GLY A 45 10.28 -11.46 20.35
C GLY A 45 9.62 -11.18 19.00
N TRP A 46 8.45 -10.54 18.97
CA TRP A 46 7.76 -10.17 17.74
C TRP A 46 8.38 -8.94 17.07
N LEU A 47 8.71 -7.92 17.85
CA LEU A 47 9.44 -6.74 17.37
C LEU A 47 10.95 -7.02 17.33
N SER A 48 11.63 -6.48 16.34
CA SER A 48 13.09 -6.59 16.20
C SER A 48 13.87 -5.60 17.09
N PHE A 49 13.20 -4.59 17.62
CA PHE A 49 13.79 -3.51 18.42
C PHE A 49 13.00 -3.28 19.72
N SER A 50 13.68 -2.73 20.73
CA SER A 50 13.07 -2.33 21.99
C SER A 50 12.42 -0.95 21.87
N PRO A 51 11.08 -0.81 22.02
CA PRO A 51 10.44 0.50 21.99
C PRO A 51 10.87 1.40 23.16
N ALA A 52 11.32 0.83 24.29
CA ALA A 52 11.78 1.59 25.44
C ALA A 52 13.18 2.20 25.22
N ASP A 53 14.06 1.48 24.55
CA ASP A 53 15.45 1.89 24.33
C ASP A 53 15.65 2.70 23.03
N THR A 54 14.59 2.81 22.22
CA THR A 54 14.62 3.46 20.90
C THR A 54 13.78 4.73 20.92
N PRO A 55 14.32 5.89 21.34
CA PRO A 55 13.53 7.11 21.49
C PRO A 55 13.07 7.72 20.15
N ARG A 56 13.73 7.35 19.04
CA ARG A 56 13.45 7.81 17.68
C ARG A 56 13.46 6.61 16.75
N LEU A 57 12.35 6.38 16.06
CA LEU A 57 12.20 5.30 15.10
C LEU A 57 12.81 5.69 13.75
N ASP A 58 13.49 4.75 13.12
CA ASP A 58 13.72 4.79 11.68
C ASP A 58 12.46 4.31 10.91
N GLU A 59 12.51 4.38 9.58
CA GLU A 59 11.39 4.00 8.72
C GLU A 59 11.02 2.51 8.84
N ALA A 60 12.01 1.63 9.01
CA ALA A 60 11.77 0.19 9.12
C ALA A 60 11.17 -0.17 10.49
N GLN A 61 11.64 0.45 11.57
CA GLN A 61 11.12 0.27 12.91
C GLN A 61 9.71 0.85 13.06
N GLU A 62 9.44 2.01 12.46
CA GLU A 62 8.09 2.56 12.38
C GLU A 62 7.15 1.65 11.59
N ALA A 63 7.58 1.16 10.42
CA ALA A 63 6.81 0.22 9.62
C ALA A 63 6.52 -1.07 10.40
N GLU A 64 7.51 -1.64 11.08
CA GLU A 64 7.36 -2.85 11.88
C GLU A 64 6.34 -2.68 13.02
N LEU A 65 6.44 -1.57 13.77
CA LEU A 65 5.51 -1.26 14.84
C LEU A 65 4.09 -1.00 14.33
N ARG A 66 3.95 -0.29 13.20
CA ARG A 66 2.65 -0.07 12.57
C ARG A 66 2.04 -1.37 12.05
N PHE A 67 2.85 -2.21 11.41
CA PHE A 67 2.42 -3.49 10.85
C PHE A 67 1.87 -4.40 11.94
N LEU A 68 2.70 -4.73 12.95
CA LEU A 68 2.28 -5.59 14.05
C LEU A 68 1.18 -4.95 14.91
N GLY A 69 1.29 -3.64 15.17
CA GLY A 69 0.30 -2.90 15.93
C GLY A 69 -1.08 -2.96 15.31
N SER A 70 -1.17 -2.79 13.98
CA SER A 70 -2.44 -2.86 13.25
C SER A 70 -3.06 -4.26 13.29
N LEU A 71 -2.25 -5.32 13.22
CA LEU A 71 -2.75 -6.70 13.34
C LEU A 71 -3.35 -6.96 14.73
N ILE A 72 -2.66 -6.52 15.79
CA ILE A 72 -3.13 -6.66 17.17
C ILE A 72 -4.43 -5.87 17.39
N THR A 73 -4.49 -4.62 16.92
CA THR A 73 -5.66 -3.76 17.14
C THR A 73 -6.86 -4.18 16.29
N ALA A 74 -6.63 -4.88 15.18
CA ALA A 74 -7.67 -5.59 14.42
C ALA A 74 -8.20 -6.85 15.13
N GLY A 75 -7.64 -7.23 16.29
CA GLY A 75 -8.07 -8.38 17.08
C GLY A 75 -7.39 -9.70 16.71
N CYS A 76 -6.25 -9.66 15.99
CA CYS A 76 -5.47 -10.86 15.72
C CYS A 76 -4.85 -11.38 17.03
N ASP A 77 -5.29 -12.55 17.47
CA ASP A 77 -4.66 -13.24 18.59
C ASP A 77 -3.28 -13.81 18.21
N ARG A 78 -2.58 -14.39 19.19
CA ARG A 78 -1.25 -14.97 18.99
C ARG A 78 -1.24 -16.07 17.92
N GLY A 79 -2.30 -16.87 17.81
CA GLY A 79 -2.38 -17.94 16.82
C GLY A 79 -2.57 -17.39 15.40
N MET A 80 -3.40 -16.35 15.28
CA MET A 80 -3.58 -15.61 14.03
C MET A 80 -2.29 -14.94 13.60
N LEU A 81 -1.57 -14.28 14.52
CA LEU A 81 -0.26 -13.71 14.22
C LEU A 81 0.73 -14.76 13.74
N MET A 82 0.83 -15.92 14.39
CA MET A 82 1.71 -17.00 13.92
C MET A 82 1.37 -17.42 12.49
N THR A 83 0.09 -17.48 12.14
CA THR A 83 -0.36 -17.82 10.78
C THR A 83 -0.02 -16.73 9.77
N LEU A 84 -0.31 -15.47 10.10
CA LEU A 84 -0.06 -14.35 9.20
C LEU A 84 1.43 -14.10 9.00
N LEU A 85 2.25 -14.34 10.02
CA LEU A 85 3.69 -14.03 10.00
C LEU A 85 4.55 -15.22 9.57
N GLU A 86 3.98 -16.40 9.34
CA GLU A 86 4.70 -17.66 9.06
C GLU A 86 5.67 -17.54 7.88
N GLN A 87 5.25 -16.81 6.84
CA GLN A 87 5.97 -16.70 5.57
C GLN A 87 6.68 -15.35 5.40
N LEU A 88 6.54 -14.45 6.36
CA LEU A 88 7.19 -13.14 6.34
C LEU A 88 8.54 -13.20 7.06
N SER A 89 9.53 -12.51 6.51
CA SER A 89 10.85 -12.44 7.11
C SER A 89 10.94 -11.30 8.12
N LYS A 90 11.52 -11.56 9.29
CA LYS A 90 11.84 -10.50 10.26
C LYS A 90 12.98 -9.61 9.74
N PRO A 91 13.07 -8.33 10.13
CA PRO A 91 12.05 -7.54 10.83
C PRO A 91 10.78 -7.36 9.99
N TYR A 92 9.60 -7.33 10.62
CA TYR A 92 8.29 -7.26 9.95
C TYR A 92 7.94 -5.83 9.46
N ALA A 93 8.92 -5.17 8.85
CA ALA A 93 8.84 -3.80 8.34
C ALA A 93 8.09 -3.73 7.00
N TYR A 94 6.86 -4.21 6.95
CA TYR A 94 6.05 -4.24 5.73
C TYR A 94 4.98 -3.16 5.73
N ASP A 95 4.71 -2.56 4.57
CA ASP A 95 3.62 -1.60 4.41
C ASP A 95 2.28 -2.29 4.12
N LEU A 96 1.36 -2.25 5.10
CA LEU A 96 0.01 -2.81 4.96
C LEU A 96 -0.82 -2.14 3.86
N ARG A 97 -0.48 -0.91 3.43
CA ARG A 97 -1.21 -0.24 2.34
C ARG A 97 -0.88 -0.80 0.96
N ARG A 98 0.17 -1.62 0.87
CA ARG A 98 0.66 -2.23 -0.36
C ARG A 98 0.48 -3.75 -0.36
N LEU A 99 -0.12 -4.30 0.68
CA LEU A 99 -0.28 -5.74 0.87
C LEU A 99 -1.73 -6.13 1.16
N TYR A 100 -2.10 -7.33 0.74
CA TYR A 100 -3.29 -8.01 1.24
C TYR A 100 -2.95 -9.47 1.57
N TYR A 101 -3.67 -10.04 2.51
CA TYR A 101 -3.55 -11.45 2.84
C TYR A 101 -4.55 -12.26 2.00
N ASP A 102 -4.04 -13.14 1.15
CA ASP A 102 -4.85 -14.11 0.41
C ASP A 102 -5.19 -15.26 1.34
N TRP A 103 -6.44 -15.33 1.81
CA TRP A 103 -6.90 -16.39 2.71
C TRP A 103 -6.98 -17.76 2.06
N ALA A 104 -7.15 -17.84 0.73
CA ALA A 104 -7.22 -19.13 0.03
C ALA A 104 -5.83 -19.75 -0.08
N GLU A 105 -4.84 -18.94 -0.45
CA GLU A 105 -3.44 -19.36 -0.61
C GLU A 105 -2.62 -19.23 0.68
N ARG A 106 -3.21 -18.63 1.74
CA ARG A 106 -2.57 -18.32 3.03
C ARG A 106 -1.23 -17.59 2.87
N TYR A 107 -1.20 -16.62 1.96
CA TYR A 107 0.02 -15.93 1.52
C TYR A 107 -0.21 -14.41 1.45
N TRP A 108 0.80 -13.62 1.82
CA TRP A 108 0.76 -12.16 1.64
C TRP A 108 1.13 -11.79 0.21
N ARG A 109 0.24 -11.06 -0.47
CA ARG A 109 0.47 -10.58 -1.84
C ARG A 109 0.48 -9.07 -1.89
N LEU A 110 1.19 -8.53 -2.89
CA LEU A 110 1.11 -7.12 -3.20
C LEU A 110 -0.30 -6.75 -3.65
N LEU A 111 -0.83 -5.64 -3.14
CA LEU A 111 -2.03 -5.05 -3.72
C LEU A 111 -1.73 -4.73 -5.19
N PRO A 112 -2.62 -5.14 -6.13
CA PRO A 112 -2.43 -4.83 -7.53
C PRO A 112 -2.38 -3.32 -7.68
N ASP A 113 -1.30 -2.80 -8.25
CA ASP A 113 -1.17 -1.37 -8.52
C ASP A 113 -2.24 -0.98 -9.56
N PRO A 114 -3.25 -0.15 -9.20
CA PRO A 114 -4.29 0.27 -10.13
C PRO A 114 -3.73 1.01 -11.36
N LEU A 115 -2.52 1.59 -11.19
CA LEU A 115 -1.80 2.36 -12.21
C LEU A 115 -0.80 1.52 -13.01
N ALA A 116 -0.54 0.26 -12.63
CA ALA A 116 0.34 -0.60 -13.43
C ALA A 116 -0.30 -0.92 -14.80
N HIS A 117 -1.63 -1.05 -14.84
CA HIS A 117 -2.39 -1.34 -16.04
C HIS A 117 -3.64 -0.46 -16.14
N PRO A 118 -3.49 0.87 -16.31
CA PRO A 118 -4.61 1.80 -16.28
C PRO A 118 -5.64 1.48 -17.38
N GLU A 119 -5.16 0.99 -18.53
CA GLU A 119 -5.98 0.57 -19.66
C GLU A 119 -6.81 -0.68 -19.36
N ALA A 120 -6.22 -1.68 -18.67
CA ALA A 120 -6.93 -2.89 -18.27
C ALA A 120 -7.98 -2.59 -17.20
N THR A 121 -7.60 -1.80 -16.18
CA THR A 121 -8.53 -1.33 -15.13
C THR A 121 -9.70 -0.54 -15.74
N PHE A 122 -9.42 0.35 -16.69
CA PHE A 122 -10.45 1.11 -17.40
C PHE A 122 -11.36 0.20 -18.24
N ALA A 123 -10.79 -0.77 -18.96
CA ALA A 123 -11.55 -1.73 -19.73
C ALA A 123 -12.48 -2.57 -18.85
N ASP A 124 -12.00 -3.09 -17.72
CA ASP A 124 -12.80 -3.87 -16.78
C ASP A 124 -13.95 -3.04 -16.17
N TRP A 125 -13.68 -1.77 -15.86
CA TRP A 125 -14.72 -0.85 -15.41
C TRP A 125 -15.78 -0.61 -16.48
N LEU A 126 -15.40 -0.36 -17.73
CA LEU A 126 -16.35 -0.24 -18.85
C LEU A 126 -17.22 -1.50 -19.01
N HIS A 127 -16.63 -2.69 -18.91
CA HIS A 127 -17.40 -3.94 -18.95
C HIS A 127 -18.43 -4.02 -17.81
N SER A 128 -18.08 -3.55 -16.61
CA SER A 128 -19.00 -3.49 -15.48
C SER A 128 -20.18 -2.55 -15.73
N LEU A 129 -19.93 -1.35 -16.28
CA LEU A 129 -20.99 -0.40 -16.64
C LEU A 129 -21.93 -0.95 -17.72
N VAL A 130 -21.39 -1.63 -18.73
CA VAL A 130 -22.18 -2.30 -19.77
C VAL A 130 -23.07 -3.39 -19.15
N LYS A 131 -22.53 -4.20 -18.23
CA LYS A 131 -23.29 -5.23 -17.52
C LYS A 131 -24.42 -4.64 -16.67
N GLN A 132 -24.17 -3.49 -16.05
CA GLN A 132 -25.13 -2.76 -15.22
C GLN A 132 -26.12 -1.92 -16.05
N ARG A 133 -25.89 -1.78 -17.36
CA ARG A 133 -26.66 -0.93 -18.29
C ARG A 133 -26.72 0.53 -17.82
N ASP A 134 -25.63 1.01 -17.23
CA ASP A 134 -25.50 2.39 -16.80
C ASP A 134 -25.16 3.28 -18.01
N VAL A 135 -26.19 3.70 -18.72
CA VAL A 135 -26.07 4.52 -19.94
C VAL A 135 -25.55 5.91 -19.61
N ASP A 136 -25.96 6.49 -18.49
CA ASP A 136 -25.59 7.86 -18.10
C ASP A 136 -24.08 7.96 -17.87
N SER A 137 -23.51 7.01 -17.14
CA SER A 137 -22.05 6.95 -16.93
C SER A 137 -21.29 6.72 -18.24
N LEU A 138 -21.79 5.84 -19.13
CA LEU A 138 -21.15 5.58 -20.42
C LEU A 138 -21.14 6.81 -21.35
N THR A 139 -22.25 7.56 -21.37
CA THR A 139 -22.34 8.81 -22.14
C THR A 139 -21.40 9.88 -21.57
N GLY A 140 -21.34 10.04 -20.25
CA GLY A 140 -20.41 10.98 -19.62
C GLY A 140 -18.95 10.67 -19.93
N ILE A 141 -18.56 9.39 -19.94
CA ILE A 141 -17.21 8.97 -20.32
C ILE A 141 -16.90 9.32 -21.79
N LEU A 142 -17.86 9.09 -22.70
CA LEU A 142 -17.69 9.42 -24.11
C LEU A 142 -17.42 10.92 -24.32
N GLU A 143 -18.17 11.78 -23.63
CA GLU A 143 -17.99 13.24 -23.69
C GLU A 143 -16.60 13.65 -23.18
N LEU A 144 -16.16 13.09 -22.06
CA LEU A 144 -14.83 13.34 -21.50
C LEU A 144 -13.70 12.93 -22.47
N VAL A 145 -13.82 11.77 -23.10
CA VAL A 145 -12.83 11.28 -24.08
C VAL A 145 -12.81 12.18 -25.31
N GLN A 146 -13.97 12.64 -25.80
CA GLN A 146 -14.05 13.54 -26.95
C GLN A 146 -13.46 14.92 -26.66
N ASP A 147 -13.71 15.49 -25.48
CA ASP A 147 -13.11 16.75 -25.05
C ASP A 147 -11.59 16.64 -24.95
N ALA A 148 -11.08 15.58 -24.28
CA ALA A 148 -9.64 15.35 -24.15
C ALA A 148 -8.95 15.20 -25.51
N LEU A 149 -9.51 14.40 -26.43
CA LEU A 149 -8.98 14.23 -27.79
C LEU A 149 -8.97 15.54 -28.57
N SER A 150 -9.95 16.42 -28.35
CA SER A 150 -10.02 17.72 -29.02
C SER A 150 -8.90 18.64 -28.55
N ARG A 151 -8.61 18.67 -27.24
CA ARG A 151 -7.49 19.44 -26.67
C ARG A 151 -6.14 18.96 -27.20
N VAL A 152 -5.88 17.65 -27.18
CA VAL A 152 -4.62 17.07 -27.68
C VAL A 152 -4.41 17.38 -29.16
N ARG A 153 -5.47 17.35 -29.98
CA ARG A 153 -5.38 17.72 -31.41
C ARG A 153 -5.03 19.19 -31.61
N VAL A 154 -5.60 20.09 -30.81
CA VAL A 154 -5.28 21.52 -30.87
C VAL A 154 -3.83 21.78 -30.46
N GLU A 155 -3.36 21.14 -29.39
CA GLU A 155 -1.98 21.24 -28.92
C GLU A 155 -0.97 20.69 -29.93
N THR A 156 -1.29 19.55 -30.56
CA THR A 156 -0.44 18.94 -31.59
C THR A 156 -0.34 19.84 -32.84
N ALA A 157 -1.46 20.45 -33.25
CA ALA A 157 -1.48 21.38 -34.39
C ALA A 157 -0.72 22.69 -34.09
N GLN A 158 -0.76 23.19 -32.85
CA GLN A 158 0.00 24.38 -32.44
C GLN A 158 1.51 24.10 -32.34
N GLY A 159 1.91 22.92 -31.84
CA GLY A 159 3.31 22.52 -31.76
C GLY A 159 3.99 22.25 -33.12
N GLU A 160 3.23 21.92 -34.16
CA GLU A 160 3.76 21.79 -35.54
C GLU A 160 3.93 23.14 -36.24
N LEU A 161 3.15 24.16 -35.88
CA LEU A 161 3.24 25.54 -36.41
C LEU A 161 4.41 26.35 -35.81
N ASP A 162 4.91 25.97 -34.62
CA ASP A 162 5.99 26.66 -33.90
C ASP A 162 7.40 26.08 -34.15
N ARG A 163 7.56 25.08 -35.05
CA ARG A 163 8.90 24.60 -35.46
C ARG A 163 9.49 25.54 -36.51
N PRO A 164 10.60 26.28 -36.22
CA PRO A 164 11.26 27.08 -37.23
C PRO A 164 11.95 26.17 -38.24
N GLY A 165 11.66 26.37 -39.52
CA GLY A 165 12.40 25.78 -40.65
C GLY A 165 13.73 26.48 -40.90
#